data_AF-A0A928IEW6-F1
#
_entry.id   AF-A0A928IEW6-F1
#
_cell.length_a   1.000
_cell.length_b   1.000
_cell.length_c   1.000
_cell.angle_alpha   90.00
_cell.angle_beta   90.00
_cell.angle_gamma   90.00
#
_symmetry.space_group_name_H-M   'P 1'
#
loop_
_entity.id
_entity.type
_entity.pdbx_description
1 polymer ?
#
loop_
_entity_poly.entity_id
_entity_poly.type
_entity_poly.pdbx_seq_one_letter_code
_entity_poly.pdbx_strand_id
1 'polypeptide(L)'
;MKNSVILPSAIQICVDDVGWFTGADSRYASRPSRTGMTRNHVPEDYIALNEVGKAIGQKITCPLVIGEWDKDNILRGEIGPTYQPKTWDRASTLDMKLAEKCFEAAESSDYIEYAYHGVLHGNYDEKGRQITEQECFYYKNPGDKLLSILSEDEIAHRFELFFKIYDGWGFKKKIQTHAAPNSMPHNISAEEAQPLVNVLKKHGINYWVNGWRRFTGKQETGHTEFIDGILYMEKGTGNKIPWNACDVDPLLTEDCAKEGDEKIGIIFNSHWPNYLRYHKEYNLERVENWKKFFERQSEIFGLMVSKDIEFAGNQCIYRNYSTVETEKNVIKIDVTKAASISPKHTFGEFYVSLKNNLVPKEVKGGTIEVYTTHKDFKTYKVKHTDNIINIMLY
;
A
#
# COMPACT_ATOMS: atom_id res chain seq x y z
N MET A 1 -27.20 -20.02 4.03
CA MET A 1 -26.95 -18.64 4.50
C MET A 1 -25.49 -18.38 4.88
N LYS A 2 -24.76 -19.32 5.50
CA LYS A 2 -23.41 -19.08 6.04
C LYS A 2 -22.34 -18.56 5.05
N ASN A 3 -22.56 -18.65 3.72
CA ASN A 3 -21.67 -18.11 2.69
C ASN A 3 -22.39 -17.13 1.73
N SER A 4 -23.48 -16.52 2.19
CA SER A 4 -24.33 -15.64 1.36
C SER A 4 -24.28 -14.18 1.81
N VAL A 5 -23.56 -13.91 2.90
CA VAL A 5 -23.36 -12.62 3.54
C VAL A 5 -21.87 -12.52 3.88
N ILE A 6 -21.22 -11.41 3.56
CA ILE A 6 -19.82 -11.18 3.93
C ILE A 6 -19.54 -9.70 4.07
N LEU A 7 -18.65 -9.33 5.00
CA LEU A 7 -18.00 -8.02 5.00
C LEU A 7 -16.83 -8.09 4.00
N PRO A 8 -16.94 -7.49 2.81
CA PRO A 8 -15.93 -7.66 1.76
C PRO A 8 -14.59 -7.04 2.14
N SER A 9 -13.51 -7.57 1.57
CA SER A 9 -12.21 -6.90 1.52
C SER A 9 -12.26 -5.76 0.51
N ALA A 10 -11.83 -4.57 0.93
CA ALA A 10 -11.68 -3.42 0.06
C ALA A 10 -10.25 -3.36 -0.49
N ILE A 11 -10.05 -3.82 -1.72
CA ILE A 11 -8.73 -3.93 -2.36
C ILE A 11 -8.15 -2.53 -2.61
N GLN A 12 -7.06 -2.22 -1.92
CA GLN A 12 -6.21 -1.05 -2.12
C GLN A 12 -5.01 -1.39 -2.98
N ILE A 13 -4.80 -0.63 -4.06
CA ILE A 13 -3.60 -0.75 -4.89
C ILE A 13 -2.43 -0.05 -4.19
N CYS A 14 -1.35 -0.80 -3.98
CA CYS A 14 -0.06 -0.30 -3.53
C CYS A 14 0.98 -0.55 -4.63
N VAL A 15 1.61 0.52 -5.11
CA VAL A 15 2.60 0.49 -6.20
C VAL A 15 3.95 0.91 -5.65
N ASP A 16 4.76 -0.06 -5.23
CA ASP A 16 6.10 0.15 -4.69
C ASP A 16 7.04 0.78 -5.75
N ASP A 17 8.15 1.34 -5.26
CA ASP A 17 9.26 1.87 -6.06
C ASP A 17 8.95 3.13 -6.89
N VAL A 18 7.88 3.86 -6.58
CA VAL A 18 7.61 5.16 -7.22
C VAL A 18 8.69 6.16 -6.77
N GLY A 19 9.17 7.02 -7.66
CA GLY A 19 10.15 8.06 -7.33
C GLY A 19 11.57 7.81 -7.83
N TRP A 20 11.90 6.60 -8.28
CA TRP A 20 13.18 6.39 -8.97
C TRP A 20 13.26 7.21 -10.27
N PHE A 21 14.41 7.83 -10.55
CA PHE A 21 14.68 8.39 -11.88
C PHE A 21 15.38 7.37 -12.76
N THR A 22 16.32 6.63 -12.19
CA THR A 22 17.03 5.58 -12.89
C THR A 22 16.16 4.32 -12.94
N GLY A 23 15.92 3.77 -14.14
CA GLY A 23 15.19 2.51 -14.25
C GLY A 23 16.07 1.29 -14.03
N ALA A 24 17.33 1.36 -14.49
CA ALA A 24 18.22 0.21 -14.50
C ALA A 24 18.48 -0.33 -13.10
N ASP A 25 18.24 -1.62 -12.91
CA ASP A 25 18.62 -2.32 -11.69
C ASP A 25 20.14 -2.46 -11.60
N SER A 26 20.67 -2.27 -10.40
CA SER A 26 22.11 -2.26 -10.15
C SER A 26 22.52 -3.00 -8.88
N ARG A 27 21.62 -3.82 -8.30
CA ARG A 27 21.89 -4.57 -7.06
C ARG A 27 23.19 -5.37 -7.08
N TYR A 28 23.55 -5.94 -8.23
CA TYR A 28 24.75 -6.76 -8.43
C TYR A 28 26.07 -5.99 -8.26
N ALA A 29 26.02 -4.66 -8.24
CA ALA A 29 27.17 -3.79 -8.02
C ALA A 29 27.17 -3.13 -6.62
N SER A 30 26.47 -3.73 -5.64
CA SER A 30 26.26 -3.13 -4.30
C SER A 30 25.58 -1.75 -4.37
N ARG A 31 24.64 -1.58 -5.30
CA ARG A 31 23.85 -0.36 -5.49
C ARG A 31 22.37 -0.66 -5.25
N PRO A 32 21.48 0.35 -5.17
CA PRO A 32 20.06 0.09 -4.94
C PRO A 32 19.43 -0.81 -6.01
N SER A 33 18.54 -1.69 -5.55
CA SER A 33 17.52 -2.30 -6.40
C SER A 33 16.57 -1.20 -6.83
N ARG A 34 16.47 -0.97 -8.14
CA ARG A 34 15.53 -0.01 -8.76
C ARG A 34 14.44 -0.78 -9.49
N THR A 35 13.68 -0.15 -10.37
CA THR A 35 12.52 -0.75 -11.06
C THR A 35 12.88 -1.81 -12.12
N GLY A 36 14.14 -1.90 -12.54
CA GLY A 36 14.59 -2.85 -13.57
C GLY A 36 14.23 -2.45 -15.00
N MET A 37 13.73 -1.23 -15.21
CA MET A 37 13.44 -0.72 -16.54
C MET A 37 14.71 -0.44 -17.35
N THR A 38 14.64 -0.64 -18.66
CA THR A 38 15.75 -0.38 -19.60
C THR A 38 15.95 1.11 -19.89
N ARG A 39 15.03 1.96 -19.43
CA ARG A 39 15.07 3.42 -19.59
C ARG A 39 14.88 4.11 -18.24
N ASN A 40 15.26 5.38 -18.17
CA ASN A 40 14.94 6.23 -17.03
C ASN A 40 13.44 6.55 -16.99
N HIS A 41 12.99 6.89 -15.79
CA HIS A 41 11.63 7.34 -15.54
C HIS A 41 11.43 8.79 -15.97
N VAL A 42 10.20 9.05 -16.41
CA VAL A 42 9.80 10.27 -17.10
C VAL A 42 8.38 10.68 -16.64
N PRO A 43 7.92 11.91 -16.93
CA PRO A 43 6.61 12.38 -16.49
C PRO A 43 5.45 11.48 -16.94
N GLU A 44 5.57 10.88 -18.12
CA GLU A 44 4.58 9.95 -18.67
C GLU A 44 4.36 8.69 -17.80
N ASP A 45 5.32 8.34 -16.94
CA ASP A 45 5.18 7.21 -16.02
C ASP A 45 4.30 7.55 -14.80
N TYR A 46 4.31 8.82 -14.35
CA TYR A 46 3.40 9.31 -13.32
C TYR A 46 1.99 9.53 -13.89
N ILE A 47 1.90 10.05 -15.11
CA ILE A 47 0.63 10.21 -15.82
C ILE A 47 -0.06 8.84 -15.99
N ALA A 48 0.68 7.78 -16.30
CA ALA A 48 0.14 6.42 -16.39
C ALA A 48 -0.54 5.98 -15.08
N LEU A 49 0.11 6.17 -13.93
CA LEU A 49 -0.48 5.85 -12.63
C LEU A 49 -1.73 6.69 -12.35
N ASN A 50 -1.70 7.98 -12.66
CA ASN A 50 -2.86 8.85 -12.51
C ASN A 50 -4.06 8.33 -13.33
N GLU A 51 -3.85 8.00 -14.61
CA GLU A 51 -4.93 7.54 -15.48
C GLU A 51 -5.45 6.15 -15.07
N VAL A 52 -4.59 5.25 -14.58
CA VAL A 52 -5.03 3.98 -13.99
C VAL A 52 -5.90 4.23 -12.76
N GLY A 53 -5.45 5.04 -11.82
CA GLY A 53 -6.21 5.37 -10.61
C GLY A 53 -7.55 6.04 -10.93
N LYS A 54 -7.55 6.96 -11.89
CA LYS A 54 -8.77 7.62 -12.39
C LYS A 54 -9.75 6.64 -13.04
N ALA A 55 -9.25 5.74 -13.89
CA ALA A 55 -10.08 4.75 -14.58
C ALA A 55 -10.76 3.77 -13.62
N ILE A 56 -10.08 3.44 -12.51
CA ILE A 56 -10.58 2.54 -11.46
C ILE A 56 -11.41 3.30 -10.41
N GLY A 57 -11.23 4.62 -10.29
CA GLY A 57 -11.87 5.44 -9.26
C GLY A 57 -11.20 5.35 -7.89
N GLN A 58 -9.87 5.17 -7.88
CA GLN A 58 -9.09 4.88 -6.69
C GLN A 58 -7.79 5.70 -6.64
N LYS A 59 -7.51 6.32 -5.49
CA LYS A 59 -6.18 6.85 -5.19
C LYS A 59 -5.23 5.70 -4.93
N ILE A 60 -4.21 5.59 -5.75
CA ILE A 60 -3.18 4.56 -5.64
C ILE A 60 -2.22 4.97 -4.54
N THR A 61 -1.95 4.06 -3.60
CA THR A 61 -0.88 4.26 -2.63
C THR A 61 0.45 4.04 -3.33
N CYS A 62 1.28 5.07 -3.38
CA CYS A 62 2.56 5.11 -4.07
C CYS A 62 3.69 5.35 -3.07
N PRO A 63 4.28 4.29 -2.52
CA PRO A 63 5.48 4.40 -1.70
C PRO A 63 6.60 5.06 -2.50
N LEU A 64 6.99 6.24 -2.05
CA LEU A 64 7.94 7.12 -2.70
C LEU A 64 9.37 6.84 -2.19
N VAL A 65 10.28 6.56 -3.11
CA VAL A 65 11.73 6.59 -2.88
C VAL A 65 12.26 7.95 -3.31
N ILE A 66 12.73 8.76 -2.37
CA ILE A 66 13.00 10.18 -2.63
C ILE A 66 14.49 10.47 -2.92
N GLY A 67 15.41 9.56 -2.64
CA GLY A 67 16.85 9.87 -2.62
C GLY A 67 17.39 10.39 -3.95
N GLU A 68 16.93 9.88 -5.10
CA GLU A 68 17.40 10.37 -6.41
C GLU A 68 16.92 11.78 -6.77
N TRP A 69 15.98 12.34 -5.98
CA TRP A 69 15.51 13.72 -6.04
C TRP A 69 16.42 14.69 -5.28
N ASP A 70 17.49 14.25 -4.64
CA ASP A 70 18.38 15.11 -3.84
C ASP A 70 19.15 16.15 -4.66
N LYS A 71 18.48 17.23 -5.06
CA LYS A 71 19.04 18.32 -5.87
C LYS A 71 20.07 19.18 -5.12
N ASP A 72 20.09 19.07 -3.80
CA ASP A 72 20.96 19.88 -2.92
C ASP A 72 22.12 19.05 -2.34
N ASN A 73 22.25 17.77 -2.74
CA ASN A 73 23.26 16.83 -2.28
C ASN A 73 23.30 16.64 -0.76
N ILE A 74 22.14 16.70 -0.08
CA ILE A 74 22.06 16.54 1.37
C ILE A 74 22.47 15.14 1.84
N LEU A 75 22.42 14.14 0.96
CA LEU A 75 22.87 12.78 1.27
C LEU A 75 24.40 12.64 1.19
N ARG A 76 25.13 13.69 0.79
CA ARG A 76 26.59 13.69 0.86
C ARG A 76 27.03 13.81 2.31
N GLY A 77 27.80 12.82 2.75
CA GLY A 77 28.27 12.65 4.12
C GLY A 77 27.45 11.62 4.90
N GLU A 78 26.29 11.20 4.37
CA GLU A 78 25.35 10.34 5.09
C GLU A 78 25.70 8.86 4.94
N ILE A 79 26.06 8.20 6.05
CA ILE A 79 26.32 6.77 6.10
C ILE A 79 25.02 6.04 6.39
N GLY A 80 24.75 4.95 5.68
CA GLY A 80 23.52 4.17 5.83
C GLY A 80 22.56 4.33 4.65
N PRO A 81 21.97 5.51 4.39
CA PRO A 81 20.92 5.68 3.39
C PRO A 81 21.45 5.81 1.95
N THR A 82 22.76 5.89 1.73
CA THR A 82 23.35 5.98 0.38
C THR A 82 24.58 5.10 0.18
N TYR A 83 24.72 4.56 -1.03
CA TYR A 83 25.87 3.78 -1.48
C TYR A 83 27.07 4.66 -1.88
N GLN A 84 26.95 5.99 -1.84
CA GLN A 84 28.03 6.92 -2.17
C GLN A 84 28.22 7.99 -1.09
N PRO A 85 28.40 7.63 0.20
CA PRO A 85 28.41 8.60 1.30
C PRO A 85 29.39 9.75 1.07
N LYS A 86 30.55 9.53 0.45
CA LYS A 86 31.57 10.58 0.23
C LYS A 86 31.44 11.32 -1.11
N THR A 87 30.80 10.70 -2.09
CA THR A 87 30.81 11.17 -3.49
C THR A 87 29.43 11.38 -4.06
N TRP A 88 28.39 11.32 -3.23
CA TRP A 88 27.01 11.56 -3.63
C TRP A 88 26.89 12.94 -4.30
N ASP A 89 26.52 12.92 -5.58
CA ASP A 89 26.34 14.10 -6.39
C ASP A 89 25.17 13.92 -7.36
N ARG A 90 23.97 14.15 -6.85
CA ARG A 90 22.74 14.21 -7.64
C ARG A 90 22.53 15.60 -8.23
N ALA A 91 22.95 16.67 -7.57
CA ALA A 91 22.84 18.02 -8.11
C ALA A 91 23.47 18.16 -9.52
N SER A 92 24.62 17.53 -9.75
CA SER A 92 25.28 17.58 -11.08
C SER A 92 24.77 16.55 -12.10
N THR A 93 24.07 15.51 -11.65
CA THR A 93 23.64 14.38 -12.50
C THR A 93 22.12 14.30 -12.69
N LEU A 94 21.34 15.10 -11.97
CA LEU A 94 19.91 15.22 -12.11
C LEU A 94 19.59 16.18 -13.25
N ASP A 95 18.86 15.71 -14.26
CA ASP A 95 18.24 16.59 -15.25
C ASP A 95 17.10 17.36 -14.56
N MET A 96 17.40 18.60 -14.13
CA MET A 96 16.47 19.44 -13.41
C MET A 96 15.17 19.69 -14.17
N LYS A 97 15.23 19.86 -15.51
CA LYS A 97 14.02 20.12 -16.31
C LYS A 97 13.14 18.88 -16.39
N LEU A 98 13.74 17.70 -16.49
CA LEU A 98 12.99 16.45 -16.46
C LEU A 98 12.38 16.22 -15.07
N ALA A 99 13.16 16.45 -14.02
CA ALA A 99 12.74 16.29 -12.63
C ALA A 99 11.57 17.23 -12.27
N GLU A 100 11.62 18.50 -12.67
CA GLU A 100 10.51 19.46 -12.51
C GLU A 100 9.23 18.96 -13.19
N LYS A 101 9.32 18.44 -14.42
CA LYS A 101 8.14 17.88 -15.10
C LYS A 101 7.60 16.62 -14.41
N CYS A 102 8.48 15.76 -13.89
CA CYS A 102 8.06 14.59 -13.12
C CYS A 102 7.36 15.01 -11.83
N PHE A 103 7.90 16.02 -11.13
CA PHE A 103 7.30 16.61 -9.94
C PHE A 103 5.91 17.17 -10.26
N GLU A 104 5.79 18.02 -11.29
CA GLU A 104 4.52 18.60 -11.71
C GLU A 104 3.48 17.52 -12.02
N ALA A 105 3.84 16.50 -12.81
CA ALA A 105 2.93 15.41 -13.17
C ALA A 105 2.48 14.59 -11.96
N ALA A 106 3.38 14.33 -11.00
CA ALA A 106 3.08 13.56 -9.81
C ALA A 106 2.22 14.35 -8.81
N GLU A 107 2.55 15.63 -8.60
CA GLU A 107 1.88 16.49 -7.63
C GLU A 107 0.50 16.96 -8.12
N SER A 108 0.34 17.18 -9.44
CA SER A 108 -0.96 17.53 -10.03
C SER A 108 -1.95 16.36 -10.09
N SER A 109 -1.51 15.14 -9.79
CA SER A 109 -2.38 13.95 -9.83
C SER A 109 -3.35 13.93 -8.65
N ASP A 110 -4.65 13.76 -8.92
CA ASP A 110 -5.65 13.53 -7.86
C ASP A 110 -5.67 12.07 -7.35
N TYR A 111 -4.98 11.18 -8.07
CA TYR A 111 -5.05 9.72 -7.88
C TYR A 111 -3.73 9.08 -7.42
N ILE A 112 -2.70 9.88 -7.18
CA ILE A 112 -1.45 9.42 -6.52
C ILE A 112 -1.48 9.89 -5.06
N GLU A 113 -1.47 8.93 -4.14
CA GLU A 113 -1.30 9.14 -2.70
C GLU A 113 0.09 8.67 -2.27
N TYR A 114 0.97 9.57 -1.84
CA TYR A 114 2.32 9.18 -1.44
C TYR A 114 2.33 8.42 -0.11
N ALA A 115 3.17 7.39 -0.07
CA ALA A 115 3.56 6.71 1.15
C ALA A 115 5.07 6.84 1.37
N TYR A 116 5.53 6.74 2.61
CA TYR A 116 6.95 6.69 2.92
C TYR A 116 7.51 5.31 2.54
N HIS A 117 8.48 5.28 1.61
CA HIS A 117 9.21 4.07 1.21
C HIS A 117 10.69 4.06 1.61
N GLY A 118 11.24 5.22 1.97
CA GLY A 118 12.65 5.38 2.32
C GLY A 118 13.38 6.40 1.46
N VAL A 119 14.62 6.70 1.85
CA VAL A 119 15.51 7.58 1.09
C VAL A 119 16.02 6.83 -0.15
N LEU A 120 16.71 5.71 0.03
CA LEU A 120 17.03 4.73 -1.00
C LEU A 120 16.74 3.33 -0.43
N HIS A 121 16.79 2.30 -1.27
CA HIS A 121 16.76 0.92 -0.80
C HIS A 121 18.10 0.52 -0.18
N GLY A 122 18.05 -0.28 0.89
CA GLY A 122 19.23 -0.87 1.51
C GLY A 122 19.82 -0.04 2.65
N ASN A 123 20.75 -0.68 3.35
CA ASN A 123 21.71 -0.02 4.23
C ASN A 123 23.13 -0.19 3.70
N TYR A 124 23.91 0.88 3.78
CA TYR A 124 25.26 0.95 3.24
C TYR A 124 26.28 1.35 4.31
N ASP A 125 27.48 0.76 4.22
CA ASP A 125 28.60 1.15 5.08
C ASP A 125 29.32 2.41 4.57
N GLU A 126 30.31 2.88 5.34
CA GLU A 126 31.16 4.03 4.99
C GLU A 126 31.93 3.90 3.67
N LYS A 127 32.06 2.68 3.13
CA LYS A 127 32.71 2.37 1.84
C LYS A 127 31.69 2.25 0.72
N GLY A 128 30.40 2.45 1.00
CA GLY A 128 29.32 2.30 0.03
C GLY A 128 28.93 0.84 -0.24
N ARG A 129 29.41 -0.11 0.57
CA ARG A 129 29.04 -1.52 0.42
C ARG A 129 27.69 -1.75 1.06
N GLN A 130 26.85 -2.50 0.37
CA GLN A 130 25.53 -2.86 0.87
C GLN A 130 25.66 -3.85 2.04
N ILE A 131 25.15 -3.46 3.21
CA ILE A 131 25.08 -4.28 4.42
C ILE A 131 23.78 -5.10 4.42
N THR A 132 22.69 -4.53 3.87
CA THR A 132 21.43 -5.23 3.68
C THR A 132 20.78 -4.91 2.34
N GLU A 133 20.29 -5.95 1.68
CA GLU A 133 19.47 -5.84 0.45
C GLU A 133 18.03 -5.38 0.75
N GLN A 134 17.67 -5.30 2.03
CA GLN A 134 16.32 -5.06 2.51
C GLN A 134 16.13 -3.60 2.93
N GLU A 135 15.00 -3.27 3.56
CA GLU A 135 14.61 -1.88 3.84
C GLU A 135 15.72 -1.05 4.52
N CYS A 136 15.63 0.27 4.34
CA CYS A 136 16.48 1.24 5.00
C CYS A 136 16.35 1.24 6.53
N PHE A 137 15.61 0.32 7.17
CA PHE A 137 15.47 0.26 8.62
C PHE A 137 16.06 -0.99 9.25
N TYR A 138 16.61 -1.89 8.45
CA TYR A 138 17.17 -3.14 8.95
C TYR A 138 18.63 -3.30 8.60
N TYR A 139 19.42 -3.76 9.55
CA TYR A 139 20.81 -4.10 9.35
C TYR A 139 21.09 -5.52 9.81
N LYS A 140 22.19 -6.07 9.32
CA LYS A 140 22.69 -7.39 9.71
C LYS A 140 24.06 -7.21 10.35
N ASN A 141 24.23 -7.59 11.62
CA ASN A 141 25.58 -7.61 12.17
C ASN A 141 26.42 -8.71 11.50
N PRO A 142 27.73 -8.49 11.34
CA PRO A 142 28.64 -9.54 10.92
C PRO A 142 28.54 -10.76 11.85
N GLY A 143 28.22 -11.93 11.30
CA GLY A 143 28.07 -13.18 12.05
C GLY A 143 26.64 -13.51 12.50
N ASP A 144 25.72 -12.53 12.48
CA ASP A 144 24.33 -12.79 12.84
C ASP A 144 23.60 -13.54 11.74
N LYS A 145 22.66 -14.40 12.13
CA LYS A 145 21.73 -15.06 11.19
C LYS A 145 20.49 -14.21 10.92
N LEU A 146 20.19 -13.27 11.82
CA LEU A 146 18.96 -12.50 11.86
C LEU A 146 19.23 -11.02 11.56
N LEU A 147 18.17 -10.30 11.19
CA LEU A 147 18.21 -8.85 10.99
C LEU A 147 17.77 -8.14 12.26
N SER A 148 18.39 -6.99 12.52
CA SER A 148 18.05 -6.07 13.60
C SER A 148 17.44 -4.80 13.02
N ILE A 149 16.53 -4.19 13.77
CA ILE A 149 16.03 -2.86 13.47
C ILE A 149 17.09 -1.81 13.84
N LEU A 150 17.21 -0.75 13.06
CA LEU A 150 18.02 0.41 13.42
C LEU A 150 17.50 1.08 14.71
N SER A 151 18.38 1.85 15.36
CA SER A 151 17.97 2.66 16.50
C SER A 151 16.92 3.71 16.11
N GLU A 152 16.14 4.16 17.09
CA GLU A 152 15.12 5.20 16.87
C GLU A 152 15.72 6.48 16.26
N ASP A 153 16.90 6.89 16.73
CA ASP A 153 17.62 8.07 16.22
C ASP A 153 18.04 7.90 14.75
N GLU A 154 18.54 6.74 14.35
CA GLU A 154 18.91 6.46 12.96
C GLU A 154 17.68 6.43 12.04
N ILE A 155 16.55 5.91 12.53
CA ILE A 155 15.28 5.91 11.80
C ILE A 155 14.76 7.35 11.67
N ALA A 156 14.74 8.11 12.76
CA ALA A 156 14.32 9.50 12.78
C ALA A 156 15.15 10.35 11.81
N HIS A 157 16.47 10.18 11.82
CA HIS A 157 17.37 10.88 10.89
C HIS A 157 17.05 10.57 9.41
N ARG A 158 16.71 9.33 9.07
CA ARG A 158 16.28 8.97 7.70
C ARG A 158 14.97 9.63 7.31
N PHE A 159 14.03 9.72 8.25
CA PHE A 159 12.80 10.47 8.08
C PHE A 159 13.09 11.97 7.85
N GLU A 160 14.02 12.55 8.59
CA GLU A 160 14.44 13.93 8.39
C GLU A 160 15.07 14.15 7.01
N LEU A 161 15.97 13.27 6.56
CA LEU A 161 16.54 13.35 5.22
C LEU A 161 15.48 13.22 4.13
N PHE A 162 14.55 12.27 4.30
CA PHE A 162 13.43 12.10 3.38
C PHE A 162 12.61 13.38 3.26
N PHE A 163 12.16 13.92 4.40
CA PHE A 163 11.30 15.11 4.41
C PHE A 163 12.04 16.37 3.98
N LYS A 164 13.35 16.50 4.24
CA LYS A 164 14.16 17.60 3.70
C LYS A 164 14.15 17.61 2.16
N ILE A 165 14.30 16.45 1.51
CA ILE A 165 14.22 16.37 0.04
C ILE A 165 12.78 16.61 -0.43
N TYR A 166 11.79 16.00 0.24
CA TYR A 166 10.36 16.17 -0.06
C TYR A 166 9.93 17.65 -0.03
N ASP A 167 10.24 18.34 1.08
CA ASP A 167 9.92 19.75 1.27
C ASP A 167 10.74 20.65 0.35
N GLY A 168 11.99 20.27 0.05
CA GLY A 168 12.88 20.99 -0.88
C GLY A 168 12.36 21.04 -2.32
N TRP A 169 11.59 20.03 -2.75
CA TRP A 169 10.85 20.03 -4.02
C TRP A 169 9.50 20.74 -3.93
N GLY A 170 8.98 20.93 -2.72
CA GLY A 170 7.71 21.60 -2.49
C GLY A 170 6.50 20.70 -2.66
N PHE A 171 6.65 19.37 -2.57
CA PHE A 171 5.51 18.45 -2.50
C PHE A 171 4.56 18.85 -1.35
N LYS A 172 3.24 18.76 -1.56
CA LYS A 172 2.22 19.23 -0.59
C LYS A 172 1.32 18.12 -0.09
N LYS A 173 1.25 16.99 -0.79
CA LYS A 173 0.41 15.86 -0.39
C LYS A 173 0.86 15.31 0.96
N LYS A 174 -0.10 15.05 1.85
CA LYS A 174 0.20 14.46 3.15
C LYS A 174 0.66 13.01 2.98
N ILE A 175 1.75 12.64 3.64
CA ILE A 175 2.15 11.24 3.80
C ILE A 175 1.55 10.72 5.10
N GLN A 176 0.65 9.75 4.99
CA GLN A 176 -0.02 9.10 6.14
C GLN A 176 0.17 7.58 6.16
N THR A 177 0.87 7.05 5.17
CA THR A 177 1.11 5.63 5.00
C THR A 177 2.59 5.39 4.95
N HIS A 178 3.05 4.37 5.67
CA HIS A 178 4.34 3.75 5.44
C HIS A 178 4.11 2.42 4.73
N ALA A 179 4.76 2.24 3.59
CA ALA A 179 4.83 0.94 2.97
C ALA A 179 6.25 0.72 2.50
N ALA A 180 6.73 -0.52 2.56
CA ALA A 180 8.12 -0.82 2.28
C ALA A 180 8.25 -1.93 1.24
N PRO A 181 9.35 -1.96 0.45
CA PRO A 181 9.44 -2.77 -0.78
C PRO A 181 9.47 -4.28 -0.51
N ASN A 182 9.72 -4.70 0.74
CA ASN A 182 9.66 -6.09 1.15
C ASN A 182 9.30 -6.19 2.63
N SER A 183 8.55 -7.23 2.99
CA SER A 183 8.21 -7.61 4.37
C SER A 183 9.36 -7.43 5.35
N MET A 184 9.07 -6.74 6.47
CA MET A 184 9.72 -6.86 7.79
C MET A 184 10.42 -8.22 7.94
N PRO A 185 11.69 -8.33 8.38
CA PRO A 185 12.37 -9.61 8.55
C PRO A 185 11.59 -10.63 9.40
N HIS A 186 11.78 -11.94 9.13
CA HIS A 186 11.03 -13.09 9.71
C HIS A 186 11.10 -13.26 11.24
N ASN A 187 11.68 -12.29 11.93
CA ASN A 187 12.24 -12.44 13.26
C ASN A 187 12.17 -11.15 14.08
N ILE A 188 11.48 -10.10 13.61
CA ILE A 188 11.30 -8.87 14.39
C ILE A 188 9.95 -8.99 15.08
N SER A 189 9.96 -8.95 16.41
CA SER A 189 8.76 -8.90 17.25
C SER A 189 8.13 -7.50 17.22
N ALA A 190 6.89 -7.37 17.70
CA ALA A 190 6.26 -6.07 17.87
C ALA A 190 7.07 -5.14 18.79
N GLU A 191 7.72 -5.68 19.83
CA GLU A 191 8.60 -4.93 20.73
C GLU A 191 9.86 -4.43 20.01
N GLU A 192 10.49 -5.29 19.20
CA GLU A 192 11.64 -4.88 18.37
C GLU A 192 11.25 -3.91 17.27
N ALA A 193 9.99 -3.88 16.82
CA ALA A 193 9.49 -2.90 15.86
C ALA A 193 9.24 -1.51 16.48
N GLN A 194 9.24 -1.38 17.81
CA GLN A 194 8.83 -0.16 18.52
C GLN A 194 9.62 1.10 18.11
N PRO A 195 10.95 1.07 17.87
CA PRO A 195 11.69 2.24 17.39
C PRO A 195 11.12 2.82 16.09
N LEU A 196 10.75 1.95 15.14
CA LEU A 196 10.11 2.39 13.89
C LEU A 196 8.72 2.95 14.16
N VAL A 197 7.91 2.24 14.95
CA VAL A 197 6.54 2.68 15.30
C VAL A 197 6.54 4.06 15.95
N ASN A 198 7.47 4.34 16.87
CA ASN A 198 7.61 5.65 17.51
C ASN A 198 7.83 6.76 16.49
N VAL A 199 8.76 6.56 15.55
CA VAL A 199 9.04 7.54 14.48
C VAL A 199 7.85 7.69 13.55
N LEU A 200 7.23 6.59 13.11
CA LEU A 200 6.03 6.63 12.25
C LEU A 200 4.91 7.48 12.88
N LYS A 201 4.61 7.26 14.16
CA LYS A 201 3.60 8.04 14.90
C LYS A 201 3.96 9.52 14.97
N LYS A 202 5.22 9.84 15.27
CA LYS A 202 5.72 11.22 15.36
C LYS A 202 5.52 11.98 14.03
N HIS A 203 5.61 11.27 12.91
CA HIS A 203 5.41 11.82 11.57
C HIS A 203 3.96 11.73 11.05
N GLY A 204 3.00 11.36 11.90
CA GLY A 204 1.58 11.33 11.55
C GLY A 204 1.18 10.20 10.59
N ILE A 205 1.98 9.12 10.56
CA ILE A 205 1.65 7.89 9.84
C ILE A 205 0.55 7.14 10.61
N ASN A 206 -0.51 6.81 9.89
CA ASN A 206 -1.69 6.10 10.39
C ASN A 206 -1.76 4.66 9.89
N TYR A 207 -1.18 4.40 8.71
CA TYR A 207 -1.27 3.12 8.03
C TYR A 207 0.12 2.53 7.80
N TRP A 208 0.27 1.25 8.11
CA TRP A 208 1.47 0.50 7.79
C TRP A 208 1.11 -0.66 6.86
N VAL A 209 1.57 -0.57 5.63
CA VAL A 209 1.31 -1.54 4.58
C VAL A 209 2.58 -2.36 4.33
N ASN A 210 2.66 -3.56 4.87
CA ASN A 210 3.81 -4.43 4.67
C ASN A 210 3.43 -5.92 4.63
N GLY A 211 4.38 -6.83 4.43
CA GLY A 211 4.16 -8.27 4.52
C GLY A 211 4.43 -8.85 5.94
N TRP A 212 3.45 -9.57 6.47
CA TRP A 212 3.23 -10.07 7.84
C TRP A 212 3.71 -11.51 7.98
N ARG A 213 3.98 -12.17 6.84
CA ARG A 213 4.63 -13.49 6.67
C ARG A 213 5.84 -13.69 7.60
N ARG A 214 6.31 -12.64 8.26
CA ARG A 214 7.58 -12.51 8.91
C ARG A 214 7.53 -12.08 10.40
N PHE A 215 6.40 -11.67 10.97
CA PHE A 215 6.38 -11.38 12.43
C PHE A 215 6.21 -12.63 13.31
N THR A 216 5.51 -13.66 12.82
CA THR A 216 5.03 -14.76 13.68
C THR A 216 5.43 -16.16 13.18
N GLY A 217 6.09 -16.24 12.01
CA GLY A 217 6.38 -17.52 11.34
C GLY A 217 5.15 -18.26 10.80
N LYS A 218 3.95 -17.67 10.87
CA LYS A 218 2.70 -18.22 10.32
C LYS A 218 2.20 -17.35 9.17
N GLN A 219 1.78 -17.99 8.07
CA GLN A 219 1.16 -17.28 6.95
C GLN A 219 -0.31 -17.01 7.28
N GLU A 220 -0.62 -15.76 7.62
CA GLU A 220 -1.99 -15.27 7.71
C GLU A 220 -2.17 -14.17 6.67
N THR A 221 -2.66 -14.55 5.48
CA THR A 221 -3.06 -13.56 4.47
C THR A 221 -4.29 -12.80 4.97
N GLY A 222 -4.31 -11.49 4.73
CA GLY A 222 -5.39 -10.62 5.24
C GLY A 222 -5.27 -10.26 6.73
N HIS A 223 -4.10 -10.48 7.35
CA HIS A 223 -3.84 -10.02 8.71
C HIS A 223 -3.99 -8.51 8.83
N THR A 224 -4.52 -8.09 9.97
CA THR A 224 -4.67 -6.70 10.33
C THR A 224 -4.60 -6.59 11.83
N GLU A 225 -3.84 -5.60 12.28
CA GLU A 225 -3.73 -5.30 13.69
C GLU A 225 -3.41 -3.83 13.94
N PHE A 226 -3.56 -3.42 15.18
CA PHE A 226 -3.11 -2.12 15.64
C PHE A 226 -1.79 -2.27 16.38
N ILE A 227 -0.77 -1.57 15.90
CA ILE A 227 0.54 -1.47 16.54
C ILE A 227 0.66 -0.05 17.07
N ASP A 228 0.43 0.12 18.38
CA ASP A 228 0.49 1.40 19.09
C ASP A 228 -0.34 2.54 18.42
N GLY A 229 -1.50 2.18 17.87
CA GLY A 229 -2.42 3.09 17.20
C GLY A 229 -2.21 3.25 15.69
N ILE A 230 -1.20 2.62 15.10
CA ILE A 230 -1.04 2.51 13.65
C ILE A 230 -1.78 1.25 13.16
N LEU A 231 -2.59 1.38 12.13
CA LEU A 231 -3.25 0.24 11.49
C LEU A 231 -2.27 -0.47 10.55
N TYR A 232 -1.82 -1.65 10.94
CA TYR A 232 -1.07 -2.55 10.09
C TYR A 232 -2.01 -3.31 9.15
N MET A 233 -1.69 -3.33 7.85
CA MET A 233 -2.43 -4.04 6.82
C MET A 233 -1.51 -4.88 5.94
N GLU A 234 -1.89 -6.14 5.74
CA GLU A 234 -1.07 -7.09 5.00
C GLU A 234 -1.05 -6.89 3.48
N LYS A 235 0.17 -6.81 2.91
CA LYS A 235 0.46 -6.93 1.46
C LYS A 235 0.20 -8.36 0.99
N GLY A 236 -0.92 -8.59 0.29
CA GLY A 236 -1.44 -9.97 0.15
C GLY A 236 -1.80 -10.44 -1.27
N THR A 237 -2.35 -9.60 -2.14
CA THR A 237 -3.11 -10.12 -3.30
C THR A 237 -2.45 -9.96 -4.67
N GLY A 238 -1.42 -9.11 -4.82
CA GLY A 238 -0.79 -8.81 -6.12
C GLY A 238 0.57 -9.47 -6.39
N ASN A 239 1.12 -10.24 -5.44
CA ASN A 239 2.48 -10.81 -5.48
C ASN A 239 2.76 -11.84 -6.61
N LYS A 240 1.85 -12.03 -7.57
CA LYS A 240 2.03 -12.91 -8.72
C LYS A 240 2.71 -12.22 -9.90
N ILE A 241 2.73 -10.88 -9.91
CA ILE A 241 3.44 -10.09 -10.93
C ILE A 241 4.87 -9.83 -10.43
N PRO A 242 5.92 -10.21 -11.17
CA PRO A 242 7.29 -9.91 -10.77
C PRO A 242 7.52 -8.40 -10.61
N TRP A 243 8.31 -8.02 -9.61
CA TRP A 243 8.56 -6.62 -9.27
C TRP A 243 9.18 -5.81 -10.42
N ASN A 244 9.95 -6.45 -11.30
CA ASN A 244 10.59 -5.83 -12.47
C ASN A 244 9.83 -6.04 -13.78
N ALA A 245 8.66 -6.66 -13.74
CA ALA A 245 7.90 -6.90 -14.95
C ALA A 245 7.39 -5.56 -15.50
N CYS A 246 7.82 -5.25 -16.72
CA CYS A 246 7.31 -4.15 -17.55
C CYS A 246 6.46 -4.73 -18.67
N ASP A 247 5.65 -3.89 -19.34
CA ASP A 247 4.84 -4.32 -20.48
C ASP A 247 3.75 -5.36 -20.12
N VAL A 248 3.39 -5.43 -18.84
CA VAL A 248 2.43 -6.41 -18.30
C VAL A 248 1.04 -6.23 -18.92
N ASP A 249 0.39 -7.34 -19.28
CA ASP A 249 -1.03 -7.36 -19.60
C ASP A 249 -1.83 -7.85 -18.38
N PRO A 250 -2.53 -6.98 -17.66
CA PRO A 250 -3.26 -7.38 -16.46
C PRO A 250 -4.45 -8.31 -16.78
N LEU A 251 -4.92 -8.37 -18.03
CA LEU A 251 -5.97 -9.33 -18.40
C LEU A 251 -5.50 -10.79 -18.33
N LEU A 252 -4.19 -11.02 -18.51
CA LEU A 252 -3.56 -12.34 -18.41
C LEU A 252 -3.15 -12.68 -16.97
N THR A 253 -3.27 -11.72 -16.04
CA THR A 253 -2.99 -11.96 -14.63
C THR A 253 -4.14 -12.74 -14.02
N GLU A 254 -3.83 -13.73 -13.19
CA GLU A 254 -4.82 -14.49 -12.43
C GLU A 254 -5.62 -13.60 -11.48
N ASP A 255 -6.80 -14.05 -11.09
CA ASP A 255 -7.58 -13.36 -10.07
C ASP A 255 -6.86 -13.34 -8.72
N CYS A 256 -7.12 -12.27 -7.98
CA CYS A 256 -6.57 -11.97 -6.66
C CYS A 256 -7.02 -12.98 -5.61
N ALA A 257 -8.20 -13.57 -5.81
CA ALA A 257 -8.80 -14.54 -4.90
C ALA A 257 -9.78 -15.44 -5.64
N LYS A 258 -10.29 -16.44 -4.91
CA LYS A 258 -11.43 -17.26 -5.31
C LYS A 258 -12.64 -16.86 -4.49
N GLU A 259 -13.83 -17.12 -5.02
CA GLU A 259 -15.08 -16.92 -4.27
C GLU A 259 -15.04 -17.68 -2.93
N GLY A 260 -15.40 -16.99 -1.85
CA GLY A 260 -15.44 -17.56 -0.50
C GLY A 260 -14.08 -17.73 0.17
N ASP A 261 -13.01 -17.17 -0.39
CA ASP A 261 -11.72 -17.10 0.29
C ASP A 261 -11.86 -16.18 1.52
N GLU A 262 -11.71 -16.75 2.72
CA GLU A 262 -11.81 -16.02 3.98
C GLU A 262 -10.55 -15.20 4.28
N LYS A 263 -9.44 -15.45 3.57
CA LYS A 263 -8.13 -14.85 3.85
C LYS A 263 -7.63 -13.96 2.71
N ILE A 264 -8.54 -13.24 2.07
CA ILE A 264 -8.17 -12.31 1.00
C ILE A 264 -7.48 -11.08 1.60
N GLY A 265 -6.27 -10.81 1.13
CA GLY A 265 -5.53 -9.59 1.47
C GLY A 265 -6.24 -8.34 0.97
N ILE A 266 -6.07 -7.26 1.71
CA ILE A 266 -6.67 -5.95 1.42
C ILE A 266 -5.78 -5.14 0.49
N ILE A 267 -4.48 -5.44 0.44
CA ILE A 267 -3.52 -4.69 -0.37
C ILE A 267 -3.12 -5.52 -1.60
N PHE A 268 -3.45 -4.98 -2.78
CA PHE A 268 -2.90 -5.43 -4.07
C PHE A 268 -1.50 -4.84 -4.23
N ASN A 269 -0.50 -5.65 -3.87
CA ASN A 269 0.90 -5.27 -3.96
C ASN A 269 1.41 -5.41 -5.40
N SER A 270 2.01 -4.34 -5.92
CA SER A 270 2.57 -4.27 -7.26
C SER A 270 3.73 -3.27 -7.26
N HIS A 271 4.44 -3.16 -8.37
CA HIS A 271 5.57 -2.24 -8.49
C HIS A 271 5.35 -1.33 -9.69
N TRP A 272 5.93 -0.13 -9.63
CA TRP A 272 5.76 0.87 -10.67
C TRP A 272 5.92 0.37 -12.11
N PRO A 273 6.94 -0.43 -12.49
CA PRO A 273 7.10 -0.93 -13.86
C PRO A 273 5.93 -1.80 -14.34
N ASN A 274 5.15 -2.42 -13.45
CA ASN A 274 4.00 -3.26 -13.83
C ASN A 274 2.93 -2.46 -14.59
N TYR A 275 2.89 -1.15 -14.40
CA TYR A 275 1.93 -0.23 -15.05
C TYR A 275 2.52 0.47 -16.27
N LEU A 276 3.79 0.21 -16.59
CA LEU A 276 4.53 0.97 -17.60
C LEU A 276 4.82 0.12 -18.83
N ARG A 277 5.16 0.83 -19.91
CA ARG A 277 5.63 0.24 -21.15
C ARG A 277 7.11 0.55 -21.35
N TYR A 278 7.81 -0.31 -22.10
CA TYR A 278 9.20 -0.03 -22.50
C TYR A 278 9.31 1.31 -23.23
N HIS A 279 8.33 1.60 -24.09
CA HIS A 279 8.17 2.84 -24.81
C HIS A 279 7.09 3.70 -24.13
N LYS A 280 7.50 4.84 -23.58
CA LYS A 280 6.65 5.69 -22.73
C LYS A 280 5.39 6.20 -23.42
N GLU A 281 5.45 6.38 -24.74
CA GLU A 281 4.33 6.82 -25.58
C GLU A 281 3.15 5.84 -25.56
N TYR A 282 3.39 4.57 -25.19
CA TYR A 282 2.35 3.55 -25.10
C TYR A 282 1.87 3.30 -23.67
N ASN A 283 2.38 4.01 -22.66
CA ASN A 283 2.01 3.80 -21.25
C ASN A 283 0.47 3.78 -21.04
N LEU A 284 -0.26 4.61 -21.79
CA LEU A 284 -1.70 4.73 -21.66
C LEU A 284 -2.50 3.59 -22.32
N GLU A 285 -1.90 2.79 -23.20
CA GLU A 285 -2.60 1.69 -23.91
C GLU A 285 -3.14 0.61 -22.97
N ARG A 286 -2.54 0.46 -21.78
CA ARG A 286 -2.91 -0.58 -20.80
C ARG A 286 -3.84 -0.10 -19.69
N VAL A 287 -4.21 1.17 -19.66
CA VAL A 287 -5.11 1.74 -18.63
C VAL A 287 -6.44 0.99 -18.62
N GLU A 288 -7.06 0.79 -19.79
CA GLU A 288 -8.34 0.09 -19.90
C GLU A 288 -8.23 -1.39 -19.51
N ASN A 289 -7.08 -2.03 -19.75
CA ASN A 289 -6.86 -3.42 -19.32
C ASN A 289 -6.76 -3.51 -17.79
N TRP A 290 -6.09 -2.57 -17.15
CA TRP A 290 -6.03 -2.50 -15.68
C TRP A 290 -7.41 -2.25 -15.08
N LYS A 291 -8.19 -1.33 -15.65
CA LYS A 291 -9.59 -1.10 -15.26
C LYS A 291 -10.41 -2.39 -15.33
N LYS A 292 -10.40 -3.06 -16.49
CA LYS A 292 -11.12 -4.35 -16.68
C LYS A 292 -10.66 -5.43 -15.71
N PHE A 293 -9.35 -5.49 -15.40
CA PHE A 293 -8.82 -6.42 -14.41
C PHE A 293 -9.46 -6.17 -13.04
N PHE A 294 -9.48 -4.93 -12.54
CA PHE A 294 -10.05 -4.60 -11.24
C PHE A 294 -11.59 -4.66 -11.22
N GLU A 295 -12.27 -4.34 -12.32
CA GLU A 295 -13.71 -4.60 -12.49
C GLU A 295 -13.99 -6.11 -12.34
N ARG A 296 -13.20 -6.96 -13.01
CA ARG A 296 -13.28 -8.43 -12.87
C ARG A 296 -13.03 -8.87 -11.43
N GLN A 297 -12.06 -8.26 -10.72
CA GLN A 297 -11.84 -8.55 -9.30
C GLN A 297 -13.05 -8.16 -8.44
N SER A 298 -13.72 -7.05 -8.75
CA SER A 298 -14.90 -6.57 -8.01
C SER A 298 -16.14 -7.45 -8.21
N GLU A 299 -16.18 -8.28 -9.26
CA GLU A 299 -17.24 -9.28 -9.47
C GLU A 299 -17.06 -10.55 -8.60
N ILE A 300 -15.98 -10.64 -7.81
CA ILE A 300 -15.77 -11.77 -6.89
C ILE A 300 -16.50 -11.47 -5.58
N PHE A 301 -17.39 -12.38 -5.17
CA PHE A 301 -18.13 -12.23 -3.91
C PHE A 301 -17.16 -12.19 -2.72
N GLY A 302 -17.20 -11.09 -1.96
CA GLY A 302 -16.25 -10.82 -0.87
C GLY A 302 -15.17 -9.81 -1.22
N LEU A 303 -15.15 -9.28 -2.45
CA LEU A 303 -14.23 -8.23 -2.87
C LEU A 303 -14.98 -6.96 -3.28
N MET A 304 -14.31 -5.84 -3.04
CA MET A 304 -14.65 -4.55 -3.63
C MET A 304 -13.36 -3.75 -3.85
N VAL A 305 -13.39 -2.75 -4.72
CA VAL A 305 -12.26 -1.83 -4.90
C VAL A 305 -12.40 -0.68 -3.90
N SER A 306 -11.32 -0.32 -3.21
CA SER A 306 -11.31 0.83 -2.30
C SER A 306 -11.15 2.15 -3.06
N LYS A 307 -11.54 3.26 -2.43
CA LYS A 307 -11.32 4.60 -2.98
C LYS A 307 -9.93 5.15 -2.68
N ASP A 308 -9.38 4.79 -1.52
CA ASP A 308 -8.08 5.20 -1.00
C ASP A 308 -7.70 4.27 0.17
N ILE A 309 -6.52 4.51 0.76
CA ILE A 309 -6.02 3.72 1.90
C ILE A 309 -6.92 3.83 3.14
N GLU A 310 -7.54 5.00 3.35
CA GLU A 310 -8.38 5.28 4.52
C GLU A 310 -9.68 4.48 4.44
N PHE A 311 -10.32 4.45 3.27
CA PHE A 311 -11.44 3.59 2.96
C PHE A 311 -11.10 2.12 3.17
N ALA A 312 -9.95 1.68 2.65
CA ALA A 312 -9.50 0.30 2.78
C ALA A 312 -9.27 -0.09 4.25
N GLY A 313 -8.61 0.77 5.01
CA GLY A 313 -8.38 0.62 6.44
C GLY A 313 -9.67 0.54 7.26
N ASN A 314 -10.63 1.44 7.00
CA ASN A 314 -11.93 1.42 7.67
C ASN A 314 -12.67 0.10 7.41
N GLN A 315 -12.81 -0.30 6.14
CA GLN A 315 -13.52 -1.54 5.80
C GLN A 315 -12.81 -2.78 6.37
N CYS A 316 -11.48 -2.75 6.38
CA CYS A 316 -10.64 -3.78 6.98
C CYS A 316 -10.90 -3.94 8.49
N ILE A 317 -11.01 -2.84 9.24
CA ILE A 317 -11.36 -2.87 10.67
C ILE A 317 -12.72 -3.55 10.86
N TYR A 318 -13.75 -3.14 10.11
CA TYR A 318 -15.06 -3.77 10.23
C TYR A 318 -15.03 -5.25 9.89
N ARG A 319 -14.37 -5.64 8.80
CA ARG A 319 -14.24 -7.04 8.39
C ARG A 319 -13.60 -7.92 9.47
N ASN A 320 -12.53 -7.45 10.09
CA ASN A 320 -11.71 -8.26 11.00
C ASN A 320 -12.14 -8.18 12.47
N TYR A 321 -12.88 -7.13 12.86
CA TYR A 321 -13.29 -6.89 14.24
C TYR A 321 -14.79 -6.84 14.45
N SER A 322 -15.60 -7.26 13.48
CA SER A 322 -17.05 -7.43 13.65
C SER A 322 -17.43 -8.91 13.57
N THR A 323 -18.58 -9.27 14.14
CA THR A 323 -19.17 -10.60 13.93
C THR A 323 -20.39 -10.50 13.04
N VAL A 324 -20.59 -11.52 12.20
CA VAL A 324 -21.76 -11.64 11.32
C VAL A 324 -22.45 -12.95 11.65
N GLU A 325 -23.68 -12.85 12.14
CA GLU A 325 -24.55 -13.96 12.47
C GLU A 325 -25.76 -13.93 11.53
N THR A 326 -26.23 -15.10 11.08
CA THR A 326 -27.43 -15.17 10.24
C THR A 326 -28.44 -16.14 10.84
N GLU A 327 -29.63 -15.63 11.15
CA GLU A 327 -30.73 -16.39 11.75
C GLU A 327 -32.02 -16.19 10.95
N LYS A 328 -32.53 -17.28 10.34
CA LYS A 328 -33.75 -17.30 9.49
C LYS A 328 -33.83 -16.14 8.48
N ASN A 329 -34.40 -15.00 8.88
CA ASN A 329 -34.65 -13.82 8.05
C ASN A 329 -33.94 -12.56 8.60
N VAL A 330 -32.91 -12.73 9.43
CA VAL A 330 -32.15 -11.63 10.03
C VAL A 330 -30.66 -11.89 9.87
N ILE A 331 -29.94 -10.87 9.40
CA ILE A 331 -28.50 -10.79 9.49
C ILE A 331 -28.18 -9.84 10.63
N LYS A 332 -27.49 -10.34 11.65
CA LYS A 332 -27.01 -9.54 12.77
C LYS A 332 -25.52 -9.27 12.59
N ILE A 333 -25.15 -8.00 12.59
CA ILE A 333 -23.76 -7.55 12.51
C ILE A 333 -23.43 -6.81 13.80
N ASP A 334 -22.49 -7.34 14.58
CA ASP A 334 -22.02 -6.71 15.80
C ASP A 334 -20.66 -6.05 15.53
N VAL A 335 -20.65 -4.72 15.56
CA VAL A 335 -19.46 -3.89 15.33
C VAL A 335 -18.87 -3.34 16.63
N THR A 336 -19.29 -3.83 17.81
CA THR A 336 -18.85 -3.31 19.12
C THR A 336 -17.34 -3.30 19.25
N LYS A 337 -16.67 -4.37 18.82
CA LYS A 337 -15.20 -4.47 18.88
C LYS A 337 -14.54 -3.57 17.83
N ALA A 338 -15.08 -3.47 16.62
CA ALA A 338 -14.58 -2.53 15.62
C ALA A 338 -14.66 -1.07 16.11
N ALA A 339 -15.79 -0.67 16.70
CA ALA A 339 -16.03 0.66 17.23
C ALA A 339 -15.14 1.02 18.45
N SER A 340 -14.75 0.04 19.25
CA SER A 340 -13.91 0.28 20.43
C SER A 340 -12.41 0.40 20.10
N ILE A 341 -11.94 -0.23 19.02
CA ILE A 341 -10.51 -0.30 18.69
C ILE A 341 -10.00 0.99 18.05
N SER A 342 -10.77 1.65 17.18
CA SER A 342 -10.30 2.92 16.59
C SER A 342 -11.43 3.88 16.19
N PRO A 343 -11.89 4.72 17.13
CA PRO A 343 -12.83 5.80 16.82
C PRO A 343 -12.30 6.78 15.76
N LYS A 344 -10.97 6.88 15.59
CA LYS A 344 -10.32 7.73 14.59
C LYS A 344 -10.36 7.17 13.17
N HIS A 345 -10.55 5.86 13.01
CA HIS A 345 -10.53 5.19 11.70
C HIS A 345 -11.87 4.57 11.31
N THR A 346 -12.88 4.65 12.18
CA THR A 346 -14.24 4.17 11.90
C THR A 346 -15.17 5.33 11.54
N PHE A 347 -15.62 5.42 10.28
CA PHE A 347 -16.47 6.54 9.80
C PHE A 347 -17.95 6.42 10.13
N GLY A 348 -18.33 5.49 11.03
CA GLY A 348 -19.74 5.16 11.26
C GLY A 348 -20.41 4.47 10.06
N GLU A 349 -19.61 4.01 9.09
CA GLU A 349 -20.09 3.31 7.90
C GLU A 349 -19.16 2.18 7.48
N PHE A 350 -19.76 1.11 6.95
CA PHE A 350 -19.09 -0.07 6.43
C PHE A 350 -19.87 -0.66 5.27
N TYR A 351 -19.28 -1.66 4.61
CA TYR A 351 -19.87 -2.34 3.46
C TYR A 351 -20.15 -3.80 3.77
N VAL A 352 -21.26 -4.31 3.23
CA VAL A 352 -21.66 -5.72 3.33
C VAL A 352 -22.13 -6.22 1.96
N SER A 353 -21.64 -7.37 1.53
CA SER A 353 -22.06 -8.02 0.28
C SER A 353 -23.05 -9.13 0.59
N LEU A 354 -24.20 -9.10 -0.10
CA LEU A 354 -25.27 -10.08 0.02
C LEU A 354 -25.54 -10.72 -1.34
N LYS A 355 -25.60 -12.05 -1.41
CA LYS A 355 -26.04 -12.76 -2.62
C LYS A 355 -27.45 -12.30 -3.03
N ASN A 356 -27.73 -12.28 -4.34
CA ASN A 356 -28.95 -11.66 -4.89
C ASN A 356 -30.28 -12.25 -4.39
N ASN A 357 -30.27 -13.45 -3.82
CA ASN A 357 -31.42 -14.06 -3.17
C ASN A 357 -31.70 -13.53 -1.75
N LEU A 358 -30.81 -12.69 -1.20
CA LEU A 358 -31.00 -12.02 0.09
C LEU A 358 -31.25 -10.54 -0.16
N VAL A 359 -32.49 -10.11 0.09
CA VAL A 359 -32.92 -8.73 -0.13
C VAL A 359 -33.23 -8.07 1.20
N PRO A 360 -32.48 -7.01 1.59
CA PRO A 360 -32.80 -6.21 2.77
C PRO A 360 -34.20 -5.60 2.66
N LYS A 361 -35.00 -5.78 3.72
CA LYS A 361 -36.34 -5.20 3.90
C LYS A 361 -36.33 -4.03 4.86
N GLU A 362 -35.67 -4.20 6.00
CA GLU A 362 -35.60 -3.23 7.10
C GLU A 362 -34.24 -3.36 7.77
N VAL A 363 -33.71 -2.25 8.29
CA VAL A 363 -32.49 -2.25 9.10
C VAL A 363 -32.76 -1.56 10.43
N LYS A 364 -32.42 -2.24 11.53
CA LYS A 364 -32.40 -1.65 12.88
C LYS A 364 -30.94 -1.38 13.26
N GLY A 365 -30.70 -0.24 13.92
CA GLY A 365 -29.37 0.22 14.30
C GLY A 365 -28.62 0.99 13.21
N GLY A 366 -29.31 1.41 12.13
CA GLY A 366 -28.70 2.17 11.05
C GLY A 366 -29.56 2.30 9.79
N THR A 367 -28.91 2.64 8.68
CA THR A 367 -29.48 2.69 7.32
C THR A 367 -28.67 1.82 6.37
N ILE A 368 -29.32 1.27 5.35
CA ILE A 368 -28.67 0.50 4.29
C ILE A 368 -29.09 1.03 2.92
N GLU A 369 -28.12 1.14 2.01
CA GLU A 369 -28.36 1.51 0.61
C GLU A 369 -27.51 0.66 -0.33
N VAL A 370 -27.99 0.43 -1.55
CA VAL A 370 -27.21 -0.28 -2.57
C VAL A 370 -26.00 0.58 -2.94
N TYR A 371 -24.81 0.02 -2.77
CA TYR A 371 -23.56 0.65 -3.20
C TYR A 371 -23.21 0.24 -4.64
N THR A 372 -23.18 -1.07 -4.90
CA THR A 372 -22.89 -1.63 -6.23
C THR A 372 -23.75 -2.86 -6.47
N THR A 373 -24.20 -3.04 -7.71
CA THR A 373 -24.89 -4.25 -8.17
C THR A 373 -23.98 -5.05 -9.07
N HIS A 374 -23.77 -6.32 -8.73
CA HIS A 374 -23.01 -7.29 -9.50
C HIS A 374 -23.95 -8.37 -10.05
N LYS A 375 -23.42 -9.25 -10.91
CA LYS A 375 -24.21 -10.32 -11.51
C LYS A 375 -24.88 -11.24 -10.47
N ASP A 376 -24.12 -11.63 -9.45
CA ASP A 376 -24.54 -12.67 -8.48
C ASP A 376 -24.79 -12.14 -7.05
N PHE A 377 -24.49 -10.87 -6.79
CA PHE A 377 -24.65 -10.24 -5.48
C PHE A 377 -24.80 -8.72 -5.58
N LYS A 378 -25.16 -8.10 -4.46
CA LYS A 378 -25.12 -6.66 -4.27
C LYS A 378 -24.23 -6.34 -3.08
N THR A 379 -23.44 -5.29 -3.22
CA THR A 379 -22.73 -4.69 -2.10
C THR A 379 -23.56 -3.51 -1.62
N TYR A 380 -23.80 -3.46 -0.32
CA TYR A 380 -24.57 -2.42 0.35
C TYR A 380 -23.65 -1.60 1.23
N LYS A 381 -23.92 -0.30 1.27
CA LYS A 381 -23.35 0.59 2.26
C LYS A 381 -24.26 0.62 3.48
N VAL A 382 -23.70 0.39 4.65
CA VAL A 382 -24.39 0.44 5.94
C VAL A 382 -23.83 1.61 6.72
N LYS A 383 -24.68 2.58 7.08
CA LYS A 383 -24.35 3.60 8.08
C LYS A 383 -25.01 3.17 9.39
N HIS A 384 -24.24 3.04 10.46
CA HIS A 384 -24.76 2.55 11.74
C HIS A 384 -24.81 3.68 12.77
N THR A 385 -25.83 3.62 13.62
CA THR A 385 -25.99 4.48 14.80
C THR A 385 -25.83 3.69 16.10
N ASP A 386 -25.97 2.37 16.00
CA ASP A 386 -25.80 1.42 17.11
C ASP A 386 -24.72 0.40 16.77
N ASN A 387 -24.10 -0.19 17.79
CA ASN A 387 -23.09 -1.22 17.61
C ASN A 387 -23.66 -2.57 17.13
N ILE A 388 -24.97 -2.78 17.23
CA ILE A 388 -25.64 -3.99 16.76
C ILE A 388 -26.62 -3.61 15.65
N ILE A 389 -26.32 -4.08 14.45
CA ILE A 389 -27.12 -3.84 13.26
C ILE A 389 -27.89 -5.11 12.93
N ASN A 390 -29.22 -5.01 12.78
CA ASN A 390 -30.05 -6.12 12.34
C ASN A 390 -30.65 -5.79 10.97
N ILE A 391 -30.26 -6.54 9.95
CA ILE A 391 -30.80 -6.44 8.60
C ILE A 391 -31.85 -7.53 8.43
N MET A 392 -33.12 -7.12 8.40
CA MET A 392 -34.26 -8.00 8.13
C MET A 392 -34.32 -8.29 6.63
N LEU A 393 -34.57 -9.54 6.27
CA LEU A 393 -34.66 -10.02 4.89
C LEU A 393 -36.12 -10.31 4.51
N TYR A 394 -36.43 -10.21 3.20
CA TYR A 394 -37.71 -10.64 2.63
C TYR A 394 -37.91 -12.15 2.67
#